data_AF-A0A3N5RNW4-F1
#
_entry.id   AF-A0A3N5RNW4-F1
#
_cell.length_a   1.000
_cell.length_b   1.000
_cell.length_c   1.000
_cell.angle_alpha   90.00
_cell.angle_beta   90.00
_cell.angle_gamma   90.00
#
_symmetry.space_group_name_H-M   'P 1'
#
loop_
_entity.id
_entity.type
_entity.pdbx_description
1 polymer ?
#
loop_
_entity_poly.entity_id
_entity_poly.type
_entity_poly.pdbx_seq_one_letter_code
_entity_poly.pdbx_strand_id
1 'polypeptide(L)'
;MIYFCCQENRRSLVRDHPSLNGIDYLEVVHQEEPITAEQQRTLRVFFVNPPGSALEGRFSPDKFANAALVQITGGERTTRVAVDWAERVGDRLDVHVTPRGDYARYTLSLIEPNSETPLAELDPELSRVDFSFKVECESEFDCRATSPCLVAASSAPDLDYLAKDYASFRQLMFDRLALLAPGWRERNP
;
A
#
# COMPACT_ATOMS: atom_id res chain seq x y z
N MET A 1 13.20 -3.77 -4.68
CA MET A 1 11.88 -4.42 -4.44
C MET A 1 10.79 -3.36 -4.56
N ILE A 2 9.66 -3.71 -5.20
CA ILE A 2 8.56 -2.78 -5.53
C ILE A 2 7.38 -3.01 -4.57
N TYR A 3 6.86 -1.95 -3.96
CA TYR A 3 5.69 -1.98 -3.07
C TYR A 3 4.47 -1.35 -3.72
N PHE A 4 3.39 -2.10 -3.94
CA PHE A 4 2.17 -1.62 -4.60
C PHE A 4 1.08 -1.19 -3.62
N CYS A 5 0.26 -0.23 -4.04
CA CYS A 5 -1.01 0.07 -3.37
C CYS A 5 -2.10 -0.96 -3.79
N CYS A 6 -2.81 -1.55 -2.83
CA CYS A 6 -3.65 -2.75 -3.02
C CYS A 6 -5.02 -2.53 -3.72
N GLN A 7 -5.35 -1.33 -4.20
CA GLN A 7 -6.69 -1.01 -4.71
C GLN A 7 -6.73 -0.84 -6.25
N GLU A 8 -6.68 -1.95 -6.99
CA GLU A 8 -6.61 -1.95 -8.47
C GLU A 8 -7.81 -1.23 -9.13
N ASN A 9 -9.02 -1.39 -8.59
CA ASN A 9 -10.21 -0.70 -9.11
C ASN A 9 -10.17 0.82 -8.88
N ARG A 10 -9.52 1.28 -7.81
CA ARG A 10 -9.39 2.70 -7.52
C ARG A 10 -8.25 3.31 -8.32
N ARG A 11 -7.18 2.54 -8.53
CA ARG A 11 -6.06 2.87 -9.42
C ARG A 11 -6.52 3.14 -10.86
N SER A 12 -7.42 2.32 -11.41
CA SER A 12 -7.97 2.57 -12.75
C SER A 12 -8.81 3.85 -12.80
N LEU A 13 -9.66 4.09 -11.80
CA LEU A 13 -10.44 5.33 -11.70
C LEU A 13 -9.57 6.58 -11.58
N VAL A 14 -8.47 6.52 -10.81
CA VAL A 14 -7.51 7.62 -10.67
C VAL A 14 -6.72 7.83 -11.96
N ARG A 15 -6.36 6.75 -12.67
CA ARG A 15 -5.71 6.85 -13.98
C ARG A 15 -6.56 7.63 -15.00
N ASP A 16 -7.87 7.41 -14.99
CA ASP A 16 -8.81 8.07 -15.89
C ASP A 16 -9.28 9.45 -15.38
N HIS A 17 -8.87 9.86 -14.18
CA HIS A 17 -9.29 11.13 -13.57
C HIS A 17 -8.42 12.31 -14.05
N PRO A 18 -9.01 13.45 -14.46
CA PRO A 18 -8.25 14.55 -15.07
C PRO A 18 -7.35 15.32 -14.09
N SER A 19 -7.66 15.31 -12.80
CA SER A 19 -7.01 16.17 -11.79
C SER A 19 -6.54 15.44 -10.53
N LEU A 20 -6.77 14.12 -10.43
CA LEU A 20 -6.36 13.34 -9.27
C LEU A 20 -5.22 12.42 -9.66
N ASN A 21 -4.31 12.19 -8.71
CA ASN A 21 -3.21 11.27 -8.85
C ASN A 21 -3.10 10.39 -7.59
N GLY A 22 -2.13 9.48 -7.58
CA GLY A 22 -1.89 8.57 -6.48
C GLY A 22 -0.49 8.00 -6.56
N ILE A 23 0.00 7.47 -5.45
CA ILE A 23 1.21 6.65 -5.41
C ILE A 23 0.87 5.30 -6.03
N ASP A 24 1.61 4.90 -7.06
CA ASP A 24 1.48 3.57 -7.67
C ASP A 24 2.31 2.57 -6.87
N TYR A 25 3.60 2.87 -6.73
CA TYR A 25 4.52 2.05 -5.98
C TYR A 25 5.73 2.80 -5.42
N LEU A 26 6.40 2.16 -4.45
CA LEU A 26 7.64 2.63 -3.84
C LEU A 26 8.77 1.61 -4.01
N GLU A 27 9.97 2.10 -4.30
CA GLU A 27 11.20 1.31 -4.33
C GLU A 27 12.20 1.83 -3.29
N VAL A 28 12.84 0.89 -2.59
CA VAL A 28 13.97 1.21 -1.67
C VAL A 28 15.27 0.97 -2.42
N VAL A 29 16.10 2.00 -2.57
CA VAL A 29 17.38 1.91 -3.27
C VAL A 29 18.41 1.24 -2.36
N HIS A 30 18.91 0.06 -2.76
CA HIS A 30 19.93 -0.67 -2.03
C HIS A 30 21.18 -0.93 -2.89
N GLN A 31 21.09 -1.82 -3.88
CA GLN A 31 22.26 -2.27 -4.64
C GLN A 31 22.85 -1.22 -5.57
N GLU A 32 22.04 -0.25 -6.01
CA GLU A 32 22.49 0.85 -6.88
C GLU A 32 23.31 1.90 -6.12
N GLU A 33 23.27 1.92 -4.78
CA GLU A 33 23.99 2.88 -3.96
C GLU A 33 25.38 2.33 -3.59
N PRO A 34 26.47 2.88 -4.15
CA PRO A 34 27.82 2.39 -3.91
C PRO A 34 28.30 2.63 -2.47
N ILE A 35 27.75 3.64 -1.78
CA ILE A 35 28.14 3.95 -0.41
C ILE A 35 27.30 3.14 0.57
N THR A 36 27.90 2.13 1.22
CA THR A 36 27.21 1.23 2.17
C THR A 36 26.46 1.95 3.30
N ALA A 37 26.91 3.14 3.71
CA ALA A 37 26.23 3.96 4.70
C ALA A 37 24.92 4.59 4.18
N GLU A 38 24.85 4.88 2.88
CA GLU A 38 23.70 5.51 2.21
C GLU A 38 22.73 4.49 1.60
N GLN A 39 23.13 3.23 1.51
CA GLN A 39 22.23 2.15 1.13
C GLN A 39 20.97 2.13 2.00
N GLN A 40 19.81 2.00 1.32
CA GLN A 40 18.46 2.01 1.92
C GLN A 40 18.07 3.34 2.57
N ARG A 41 18.70 4.47 2.20
CA ARG A 41 18.27 5.81 2.61
C ARG A 41 17.52 6.56 1.53
N THR A 42 17.57 6.10 0.29
CA THR A 42 16.84 6.70 -0.83
C THR A 42 15.62 5.84 -1.16
N LEU A 43 14.44 6.46 -1.11
CA LEU A 43 13.15 5.89 -1.49
C LEU A 43 12.71 6.55 -2.79
N ARG A 44 12.37 5.75 -3.82
CA ARG A 44 11.81 6.25 -5.07
C ARG A 44 10.32 6.00 -5.07
N VAL A 45 9.54 7.07 -5.17
CA VAL A 45 8.08 7.03 -5.20
C VAL A 45 7.62 7.28 -6.62
N PHE A 46 6.84 6.35 -7.15
CA PHE A 46 6.26 6.42 -8.48
C PHE A 46 4.75 6.66 -8.38
N PHE A 47 4.23 7.41 -9.34
CA PHE A 47 2.84 7.85 -9.36
C PHE A 47 2.03 7.10 -10.42
N VAL A 48 0.72 6.99 -10.21
CA VAL A 48 -0.22 6.31 -11.14
C VAL A 48 -0.27 7.04 -12.48
N ASN A 49 -0.32 8.37 -12.43
CA ASN A 49 -0.18 9.27 -13.57
C ASN A 49 1.12 10.09 -13.40
N PRO A 50 1.76 10.54 -14.49
CA PRO A 50 2.90 11.44 -14.40
C PRO A 50 2.57 12.63 -13.50
N PRO A 51 3.47 13.03 -12.58
CA PRO A 51 3.23 14.14 -11.64
C PRO A 51 2.94 15.47 -12.36
N GLY A 52 3.25 15.57 -13.66
CA GLY A 52 3.15 16.80 -14.45
C GLY A 52 1.75 17.40 -14.63
N SER A 53 0.63 16.70 -14.44
CA SER A 53 -0.69 17.34 -14.57
C SER A 53 -1.38 17.65 -13.23
N ALA A 54 -1.10 16.86 -12.19
CA ALA A 54 -1.77 16.97 -10.88
C ALA A 54 -0.85 17.47 -9.75
N LEU A 55 0.45 17.24 -9.86
CA LEU A 55 1.45 17.59 -8.82
C LEU A 55 2.45 18.63 -9.32
N GLU A 56 2.17 19.25 -10.47
CA GLU A 56 2.99 20.31 -11.03
C GLU A 56 2.97 21.54 -10.12
N GLY A 57 4.16 22.03 -9.75
CA GLY A 57 4.29 23.15 -8.82
C GLY A 57 4.12 22.81 -7.33
N ARG A 58 3.71 21.58 -6.97
CA ARG A 58 3.67 21.13 -5.57
C ARG A 58 5.07 20.95 -4.99
N PHE A 59 6.01 20.46 -5.81
CA PHE A 59 7.39 20.26 -5.43
C PHE A 59 8.24 21.48 -5.84
N SER A 60 8.83 22.14 -4.86
CA SER A 60 9.77 23.24 -5.02
C SER A 60 11.09 22.73 -5.66
N PRO A 61 11.80 23.58 -6.43
CA PRO A 61 13.20 23.32 -6.80
C PRO A 61 14.14 23.16 -5.59
N ASP A 62 13.77 23.75 -4.44
CA ASP A 62 14.45 23.50 -3.17
C ASP A 62 13.97 22.17 -2.57
N LYS A 63 14.78 21.13 -2.76
CA LYS A 63 14.48 19.77 -2.28
C LYS A 63 14.34 19.66 -0.75
N PHE A 64 14.95 20.56 0.02
CA PHE A 64 14.85 20.53 1.48
C PHE A 64 13.48 21.04 1.94
N ALA A 65 12.91 22.02 1.23
CA ALA A 65 11.55 22.50 1.52
C ALA A 65 10.49 21.40 1.29
N ASN A 66 10.71 20.52 0.32
CA ASN A 66 9.80 19.42 0.00
C ASN A 66 9.76 18.33 1.07
N ALA A 67 10.73 18.27 1.99
CA ALA A 67 10.72 17.29 3.09
C ALA A 67 9.44 17.41 3.94
N ALA A 68 8.89 18.62 4.07
CA ALA A 68 7.64 18.86 4.80
C ALA A 68 6.39 18.26 4.15
N LEU A 69 6.48 17.84 2.88
CA LEU A 69 5.38 17.21 2.14
C LEU A 69 5.35 15.68 2.31
N VAL A 70 6.38 15.10 2.94
CA VAL A 70 6.53 13.66 3.07
C VAL A 70 6.54 13.29 4.55
N GLN A 71 5.64 12.39 4.92
CA GLN A 71 5.56 11.84 6.27
C GLN A 71 5.86 10.34 6.22
N ILE A 72 6.72 9.88 7.13
CA ILE A 72 6.98 8.46 7.33
C ILE A 72 6.59 8.10 8.76
N THR A 73 5.67 7.15 8.88
CA THR A 73 5.20 6.61 10.16
C THR A 73 5.42 5.10 10.24
N GLY A 74 5.21 4.53 11.42
CA GLY A 74 5.50 3.13 11.70
C GLY A 74 6.89 2.91 12.28
N GLY A 75 7.46 1.74 12.00
CA GLY A 75 8.67 1.26 12.65
C GLY A 75 8.40 0.65 14.03
N GLU A 76 9.24 -0.31 14.42
CA GLU A 76 9.14 -0.94 15.74
C GLU A 76 10.33 -0.56 16.63
N ARG A 77 11.55 -0.83 16.17
CA ARG A 77 12.78 -0.49 16.92
C ARG A 77 13.29 0.88 16.49
N THR A 78 13.30 1.14 15.19
CA THR A 78 13.63 2.45 14.63
C THR A 78 12.35 3.23 14.39
N THR A 79 11.91 3.92 15.44
CA THR A 79 10.79 4.87 15.38
C THR A 79 11.36 6.27 15.13
N ARG A 80 10.66 7.10 14.33
CA ARG A 80 11.09 8.44 13.88
C ARG A 80 12.16 8.43 12.77
N VAL A 81 11.83 7.80 11.65
CA VAL A 81 12.57 8.01 10.40
C VAL A 81 12.24 9.42 9.90
N ALA A 82 13.23 10.31 9.86
CA ALA A 82 13.07 11.66 9.34
C ALA A 82 13.33 11.69 7.84
N VAL A 83 12.67 12.61 7.14
CA VAL A 83 12.93 12.93 5.73
C VAL A 83 13.89 14.11 5.68
N ASP A 84 15.06 13.92 5.08
CA ASP A 84 16.06 14.97 4.96
C ASP A 84 15.76 15.89 3.77
N TRP A 85 15.34 15.31 2.64
CA TRP A 85 14.93 16.03 1.45
C TRP A 85 14.04 15.17 0.55
N ALA A 86 13.27 15.83 -0.31
CA ALA A 86 12.50 15.19 -1.37
C ALA A 86 12.67 15.95 -2.69
N GLU A 87 12.94 15.25 -3.78
CA GLU A 87 13.25 15.85 -5.08
C GLU A 87 12.47 15.16 -6.19
N ARG A 88 11.77 15.95 -7.03
CA ARG A 88 11.11 15.41 -8.21
C ARG A 88 12.16 15.17 -9.30
N VAL A 89 12.28 13.92 -9.74
CA VAL A 89 13.20 13.52 -10.81
C VAL A 89 12.39 12.91 -11.96
N GLY A 90 12.05 13.73 -12.95
CA GLY A 90 11.18 13.32 -14.06
C GLY A 90 9.76 12.99 -13.57
N ASP A 91 9.38 11.71 -13.68
CA ASP A 91 8.06 11.19 -13.32
C ASP A 91 8.01 10.48 -11.96
N ARG A 92 9.08 10.59 -11.16
CA ARG A 92 9.18 10.04 -9.80
C ARG A 92 9.59 11.09 -8.79
N LEU A 93 9.39 10.78 -7.52
CA LEU A 93 9.87 11.55 -6.37
C LEU A 93 10.92 10.74 -5.62
N ASP A 94 12.12 11.31 -5.47
CA ASP A 94 13.20 10.75 -4.67
C ASP A 94 13.16 11.35 -3.28
N VAL A 95 13.07 10.49 -2.28
CA VAL A 95 13.01 10.87 -0.87
C VAL A 95 14.21 10.30 -0.16
N HIS A 96 14.97 11.15 0.51
CA HIS A 96 16.10 10.71 1.33
C HIS A 96 15.74 10.78 2.81
N VAL A 97 16.16 9.77 3.56
CA VAL A 97 15.76 9.57 4.95
C VAL A 97 16.92 9.28 5.88
N THR A 98 16.79 9.75 7.12
CA THR A 98 17.73 9.49 8.21
C THR A 98 16.99 9.24 9.54
N PRO A 99 17.32 8.17 10.29
CA PRO A 99 18.16 7.04 9.90
C PRO A 99 17.42 6.10 8.92
N ARG A 100 18.17 5.20 8.26
CA ARG A 100 17.55 4.05 7.56
C ARG A 100 16.74 3.20 8.55
N GLY A 101 15.55 2.75 8.14
CA GLY A 101 14.68 1.94 9.00
C GLY A 101 15.11 0.48 9.16
N ASP A 102 14.27 -0.27 9.87
CA ASP A 102 14.46 -1.69 10.20
C ASP A 102 13.58 -2.63 9.34
N TYR A 103 13.35 -3.86 9.82
CA TYR A 103 12.51 -4.87 9.15
C TYR A 103 11.01 -4.64 9.36
N ALA A 104 10.62 -3.67 10.19
CA ALA A 104 9.22 -3.37 10.45
C ALA A 104 8.56 -2.74 9.22
N ARG A 105 7.24 -2.61 9.31
CA ARG A 105 6.42 -1.92 8.33
C ARG A 105 6.46 -0.41 8.61
N TYR A 106 6.68 0.34 7.54
CA TYR A 106 6.61 1.79 7.51
C TYR A 106 5.55 2.21 6.51
N THR A 107 4.91 3.34 6.76
CA THR A 107 3.96 3.95 5.84
C THR A 107 4.52 5.30 5.41
N LEU A 108 4.74 5.47 4.11
CA LEU A 108 5.04 6.77 3.52
C LEU A 108 3.73 7.42 3.06
N SER A 109 3.50 8.65 3.46
CA SER A 109 2.34 9.46 3.08
C SER A 109 2.79 10.80 2.52
N LEU A 110 2.10 11.28 1.47
CA LEU A 110 2.28 12.64 0.95
C LEU A 110 1.18 13.55 1.52
N ILE A 111 1.61 14.56 2.29
CA ILE A 111 0.73 15.39 3.13
C ILE A 111 0.91 16.89 2.85
N GLU A 112 -0.11 17.67 3.19
CA GLU A 112 0.00 19.12 3.23
C GLU A 112 0.98 19.57 4.35
N PRO A 113 1.77 20.63 4.14
CA PRO A 113 2.69 21.13 5.16
C PRO A 113 1.96 21.46 6.47
N ASN A 114 2.52 20.99 7.59
CA ASN A 114 1.96 21.19 8.94
C ASN A 114 0.55 20.60 9.14
N SER A 115 0.16 19.60 8.35
CA SER A 115 -1.11 18.91 8.45
C SER A 115 -0.91 17.40 8.28
N GLU A 116 -1.86 16.59 8.76
CA GLU A 116 -1.91 15.15 8.45
C GLU A 116 -2.83 14.85 7.26
N THR A 117 -3.35 15.90 6.62
CA THR A 117 -4.21 15.77 5.44
C THR A 117 -3.37 15.40 4.22
N PRO A 118 -3.80 14.42 3.41
CA PRO A 118 -3.20 14.17 2.10
C PRO A 118 -3.16 15.43 1.23
N LEU A 119 -2.20 15.51 0.30
CA LEU A 119 -2.18 16.54 -0.74
C LEU A 119 -3.53 16.53 -1.49
N ALA A 120 -4.11 17.71 -1.73
CA ALA A 120 -5.44 17.84 -2.32
C ALA A 120 -5.60 17.17 -3.70
N GLU A 121 -4.51 17.06 -4.47
CA GLU A 121 -4.50 16.44 -5.80
C GLU A 121 -4.23 14.93 -5.76
N LEU A 122 -4.02 14.36 -4.56
CA LEU A 122 -3.90 12.93 -4.37
C LEU A 122 -5.22 12.33 -3.91
N ASP A 123 -5.54 11.16 -4.45
CA ASP A 123 -6.59 10.33 -3.90
C ASP A 123 -6.23 9.90 -2.47
N PRO A 124 -7.10 10.11 -1.46
CA PRO A 124 -6.78 9.84 -0.05
C PRO A 124 -6.41 8.39 0.29
N GLU A 125 -6.83 7.43 -0.54
CA GLU A 125 -6.47 6.01 -0.38
C GLU A 125 -5.13 5.72 -1.05
N LEU A 126 -4.83 6.38 -2.18
CA LEU A 126 -3.57 6.26 -2.89
C LEU A 126 -2.51 7.29 -2.47
N SER A 127 -2.76 8.08 -1.42
CA SER A 127 -1.79 9.08 -0.92
C SER A 127 -0.73 8.48 0.00
N ARG A 128 -0.85 7.18 0.31
CA ARG A 128 0.04 6.45 1.22
C ARG A 128 0.46 5.10 0.64
N VAL A 129 1.63 4.63 1.03
CA VAL A 129 2.17 3.33 0.64
C VAL A 129 2.91 2.69 1.80
N ASP A 130 2.66 1.41 2.03
CA ASP A 130 3.36 0.64 3.04
C ASP A 130 4.60 -0.04 2.45
N PHE A 131 5.72 0.06 3.15
CA PHE A 131 7.00 -0.51 2.74
C PHE A 131 7.83 -1.00 3.93
N SER A 132 8.96 -1.64 3.64
CA SER A 132 9.99 -2.01 4.63
C SER A 132 11.37 -1.72 4.04
N PHE A 133 12.34 -1.36 4.89
CA PHE A 133 13.69 -1.01 4.43
C PHE A 133 14.56 -2.23 4.14
N LYS A 134 14.25 -3.40 4.74
CA LYS A 134 15.10 -4.60 4.73
C LYS A 134 14.41 -5.75 3.99
N VAL A 135 14.52 -5.75 2.66
CA VAL A 135 13.76 -6.67 1.79
C VAL A 135 14.63 -7.68 1.03
N GLU A 136 15.97 -7.57 1.12
CA GLU A 136 16.93 -8.50 0.52
C GLU A 136 17.54 -9.47 1.53
N CYS A 137 16.87 -9.74 2.65
CA CYS A 137 17.22 -10.93 3.41
C CYS A 137 16.46 -12.11 2.80
N GLU A 138 17.20 -12.99 2.12
CA GLU A 138 16.75 -14.35 1.85
C GLU A 138 16.29 -14.96 3.17
N SER A 139 14.98 -14.97 3.41
CA SER A 139 14.43 -15.70 4.53
C SER A 139 14.50 -17.18 4.17
N GLU A 140 15.47 -17.90 4.73
CA GLU A 140 15.49 -19.38 4.73
C GLU A 140 14.26 -19.98 5.45
N PHE A 141 13.45 -19.13 6.09
CA PHE A 141 12.22 -19.50 6.76
C PHE A 141 10.99 -19.10 5.93
N ASP A 142 10.32 -20.11 5.38
CA ASP A 142 8.95 -20.13 4.87
C ASP A 142 8.42 -18.81 4.30
N CYS A 143 8.63 -18.61 3.00
CA CYS A 143 7.81 -17.71 2.20
C CYS A 143 6.35 -18.15 2.28
N ARG A 144 5.59 -17.65 3.28
CA ARG A 144 4.14 -17.63 3.21
C ARG A 144 3.79 -16.92 1.91
N ALA A 145 3.10 -17.65 1.02
CA ALA A 145 2.70 -17.16 -0.29
C ALA A 145 2.22 -15.71 -0.18
N THR A 146 2.70 -14.83 -1.07
CA THR A 146 2.16 -13.49 -1.28
C THR A 146 0.66 -13.58 -1.10
N SER A 147 0.12 -12.99 -0.05
CA SER A 147 -1.32 -12.98 0.13
C SER A 147 -1.85 -12.17 -1.05
N PRO A 148 -2.50 -12.78 -2.05
CA PRO A 148 -3.17 -11.98 -3.06
C PRO A 148 -4.14 -11.08 -2.29
N CYS A 149 -4.34 -9.86 -2.78
CA CYS A 149 -5.32 -8.95 -2.22
C CYS A 149 -6.59 -9.74 -1.94
N LEU A 150 -7.03 -9.78 -0.68
CA LEU A 150 -8.21 -10.54 -0.29
C LEU A 150 -9.36 -9.99 -1.13
N VAL A 151 -9.86 -10.82 -2.05
CA VAL A 151 -11.07 -10.52 -2.80
C VAL A 151 -12.14 -10.20 -1.77
N ALA A 152 -12.86 -9.09 -1.97
CA ALA A 152 -13.93 -8.67 -1.09
C ALA A 152 -14.79 -9.87 -0.71
N ALA A 153 -14.92 -10.12 0.60
CA ALA A 153 -15.66 -11.27 1.09
C ALA A 153 -17.07 -11.23 0.49
N SER A 154 -17.47 -12.32 -0.16
CA SER A 154 -18.86 -12.50 -0.61
C SER A 154 -19.79 -12.25 0.57
N SER A 155 -20.89 -11.52 0.35
CA SER A 155 -21.90 -11.27 1.38
C SER A 155 -22.28 -12.58 2.06
N ALA A 156 -22.24 -12.61 3.39
CA ALA A 156 -22.73 -13.75 4.15
C ALA A 156 -24.21 -14.00 3.79
N PRO A 157 -24.65 -15.25 3.65
CA PRO A 157 -26.06 -15.55 3.46
C PRO A 157 -26.85 -15.12 4.69
N ASP A 158 -28.12 -14.78 4.47
CA ASP A 158 -29.04 -14.44 5.55
C ASP A 158 -29.28 -15.68 6.42
N LEU A 159 -28.93 -15.59 7.70
CA LEU A 159 -29.07 -16.70 8.65
C LEU A 159 -30.42 -16.57 9.34
N ASP A 160 -31.30 -17.55 9.15
CA ASP A 160 -32.53 -17.63 9.94
C ASP A 160 -32.20 -18.10 11.37
N TYR A 161 -32.05 -17.15 12.28
CA TYR A 161 -31.73 -17.38 13.70
C TYR A 161 -32.88 -18.01 14.50
N LEU A 162 -34.07 -18.20 13.92
CA LEU A 162 -35.20 -18.87 14.57
C LEU A 162 -35.29 -20.37 14.25
N ALA A 163 -34.48 -20.87 13.32
CA ALA A 163 -34.36 -22.29 13.00
C ALA A 163 -33.83 -23.09 14.20
N LYS A 164 -34.74 -23.71 14.96
CA LYS A 164 -34.41 -24.62 16.09
C LYS A 164 -34.64 -26.09 15.76
N ASP A 165 -35.18 -26.38 14.59
CA ASP A 165 -35.35 -27.76 14.11
C ASP A 165 -34.15 -28.21 13.26
N TYR A 166 -33.86 -29.50 13.34
CA TYR A 166 -32.73 -30.12 12.66
C TYR A 166 -32.82 -29.97 11.13
N ALA A 167 -34.04 -29.96 10.56
CA ALA A 167 -34.26 -29.86 9.12
C ALA A 167 -33.83 -28.49 8.57
N SER A 168 -34.23 -27.41 9.25
CA SER A 168 -33.90 -26.04 8.89
C SER A 168 -32.40 -25.76 9.06
N PHE A 169 -31.78 -26.29 10.13
CA PHE A 169 -30.33 -26.21 10.31
C PHE A 169 -29.57 -26.96 9.20
N ARG A 170 -30.00 -28.17 8.84
CA ARG A 170 -29.42 -28.95 7.73
C ARG A 170 -29.54 -28.20 6.41
N GLN A 171 -30.67 -27.55 6.16
CA GLN A 171 -30.90 -26.78 4.94
C GLN A 171 -30.00 -25.54 4.87
N LEU A 172 -29.86 -24.78 5.96
CA LEU A 172 -28.91 -23.66 6.05
C LEU A 172 -27.46 -24.09 5.76
N MET A 173 -27.05 -25.28 6.22
CA MET A 173 -25.71 -25.80 5.93
C MET A 173 -25.53 -26.15 4.45
N PHE A 174 -26.56 -26.70 3.80
CA PHE A 174 -26.52 -26.97 2.36
C PHE A 174 -26.51 -25.70 1.51
N ASP A 175 -27.32 -24.70 1.86
CA ASP A 175 -27.34 -23.42 1.16
C ASP A 175 -25.96 -22.72 1.25
N ARG A 176 -25.29 -22.81 2.41
CA ARG A 176 -23.91 -22.32 2.59
C ARG A 176 -22.90 -23.08 1.73
N LEU A 177 -23.01 -24.42 1.66
CA LEU A 177 -22.13 -25.27 0.85
C LEU A 177 -22.30 -24.99 -0.64
N ALA A 178 -23.52 -24.73 -1.12
CA ALA A 178 -23.78 -24.38 -2.52
C ALA A 178 -23.08 -23.07 -2.94
N LEU A 179 -22.99 -22.09 -2.04
CA LEU A 179 -22.31 -20.82 -2.28
C LEU A 179 -20.78 -20.96 -2.27
N LEU A 180 -20.23 -21.75 -1.34
CA LEU A 180 -18.78 -21.89 -1.17
C LEU A 180 -18.14 -22.96 -2.07
N ALA A 181 -18.92 -23.94 -2.51
CA ALA A 181 -18.44 -25.10 -3.25
C ALA A 181 -19.48 -25.58 -4.29
N PRO A 182 -19.74 -24.82 -5.37
CA PRO A 182 -20.81 -25.11 -6.34
C PRO A 182 -20.67 -26.44 -7.10
N GLY A 183 -19.47 -27.05 -7.08
CA GLY A 183 -19.23 -28.39 -7.64
C GLY A 183 -19.50 -29.55 -6.67
N TRP A 184 -19.86 -29.27 -5.42
CA TRP A 184 -20.07 -30.28 -4.40
C TRP A 184 -21.43 -30.97 -4.57
N ARG A 185 -21.41 -32.30 -4.55
CA ARG A 185 -22.62 -33.14 -4.61
C ARG A 185 -22.65 -34.05 -3.39
N GLU A 186 -23.73 -33.96 -2.62
CA GLU A 186 -24.02 -34.87 -1.52
C GLU A 186 -24.09 -36.31 -2.06
N ARG A 187 -23.35 -37.22 -1.43
CA ARG A 187 -23.25 -38.63 -1.87
C ARG A 187 -23.98 -39.61 -0.96
N ASN A 188 -24.57 -39.14 0.14
CA ASN A 188 -25.38 -39.95 1.04
C ASN A 188 -26.71 -39.23 1.38
N PRO A 189 -27.87 -39.86 1.15
CA PRO A 189 -29.18 -39.30 1.51
C PRO A 189 -29.39 -39.21 3.03
#